data_AF-A0A533RU52-F1
#
_entry.id   AF-A0A533RU52-F1
#
_cell.length_a   1.000
_cell.length_b   1.000
_cell.length_c   1.000
_cell.angle_alpha   90.00
_cell.angle_beta   90.00
_cell.angle_gamma   90.00
#
_symmetry.space_group_name_H-M   'P 1'
#
loop_
_entity.id
_entity.type
_entity.pdbx_description
1 polymer ?
#
loop_
_entity_poly.entity_id
_entity_poly.type
_entity_poly.pdbx_seq_one_letter_code
_entity_poly.pdbx_strand_id
1 'polypeptide(L)'
;TKTKAQKDGRFFASGVNASPGAAVGQIYFDADLTEKMAKEQKQDVIMVRPFTKPDDVHGMLAAQGILTSEGGATSHAAVVARQFGVPCVVGASSIQIDLDKRFMVCNGVKVKEGEWISVDGTTGEVFLGKIALTMPSFEEQTDLLVLLGWADEISAMKDMRKAPKGWPTTGMQVWANADYPKDARRARQYGAKGIGLCRTEHMFFETSRLPTVQKMILAQTDEERQAAIDVLLPFQRSDFDGIFEAMDGLPVIIRLIDPPLHEFLPSEETLLEEVITMRVKGETKGLAEKEGLLDAVKGMHESNPMMGLRGVRLSIDMPQIVEMQVRAIFEAASDCTLRGITVKPEVMIPLTGTINELKWIQPRLERIAKKVMKEKGVEFSYKFGTMIEIPR
;
A
#
# COMPACT_ATOMS: atom_id res chain seq x y z
N THR A 1 -1.50 -6.14 -29.32
CA THR A 1 -1.52 -4.71 -29.67
C THR A 1 -2.82 -4.36 -30.38
N LYS A 2 -3.23 -3.09 -30.31
CA LYS A 2 -4.46 -2.58 -30.92
C LYS A 2 -4.52 -2.81 -32.44
N THR A 3 -3.42 -2.58 -33.16
CA THR A 3 -3.30 -2.82 -34.60
C THR A 3 -3.55 -4.29 -34.98
N LYS A 4 -3.12 -5.23 -34.13
CA LYS A 4 -3.40 -6.66 -34.32
C LYS A 4 -4.89 -6.96 -34.10
N ALA A 5 -5.51 -6.37 -33.07
CA ALA A 5 -6.95 -6.53 -32.82
C ALA A 5 -7.82 -6.05 -33.99
N GLN A 6 -7.46 -4.92 -34.61
CA GLN A 6 -8.12 -4.45 -35.83
C GLN A 6 -7.95 -5.42 -37.00
N LYS A 7 -6.73 -5.93 -37.23
CA LYS A 7 -6.46 -6.93 -38.29
C LYS A 7 -7.17 -8.27 -38.07
N ASP A 8 -7.31 -8.68 -36.82
CA ASP A 8 -8.00 -9.92 -36.42
C ASP A 8 -9.53 -9.77 -36.44
N GLY A 9 -10.08 -8.63 -36.89
CA GLY A 9 -11.53 -8.40 -36.96
C GLY A 9 -12.20 -8.26 -35.59
N ARG A 10 -11.45 -7.94 -34.53
CA ARG A 10 -11.98 -7.80 -33.16
C ARG A 10 -12.50 -6.40 -32.83
N PHE A 11 -12.51 -5.48 -33.79
CA PHE A 11 -13.16 -4.19 -33.64
C PHE A 11 -14.66 -4.39 -33.44
N PHE A 12 -15.22 -3.83 -32.37
CA PHE A 12 -16.63 -4.00 -32.02
C PHE A 12 -17.44 -2.75 -32.37
N ALA A 13 -17.03 -1.60 -31.86
CA ALA A 13 -17.75 -0.34 -32.02
C ALA A 13 -16.83 0.86 -31.76
N SER A 14 -17.31 2.06 -32.08
CA SER A 14 -16.69 3.32 -31.72
C SER A 14 -17.73 4.30 -31.17
N GLY A 15 -17.30 5.17 -30.26
CA GLY A 15 -18.10 6.26 -29.70
C GLY A 15 -17.23 7.50 -29.45
N VAL A 16 -17.72 8.39 -28.60
CA VAL A 16 -17.01 9.59 -28.16
C VAL A 16 -15.99 9.23 -27.09
N ASN A 17 -14.75 9.66 -27.29
CA ASN A 17 -13.63 9.53 -26.36
C ASN A 17 -13.79 10.47 -25.15
N ALA A 18 -14.63 10.07 -24.19
CA ALA A 18 -15.01 10.93 -23.07
C ALA A 18 -13.88 11.15 -22.05
N SER A 19 -13.13 10.09 -21.73
CA SER A 19 -12.04 10.08 -20.75
C SER A 19 -10.91 9.17 -21.24
N PRO A 20 -9.66 9.66 -21.34
CA PRO A 20 -8.54 8.94 -21.93
C PRO A 20 -8.10 7.73 -21.09
N GLY A 21 -7.35 6.82 -21.73
CA GLY A 21 -6.78 5.63 -21.10
C GLY A 21 -7.29 4.32 -21.72
N ALA A 22 -6.76 3.19 -21.24
CA ALA A 22 -7.11 1.87 -21.75
C ALA A 22 -7.58 0.96 -20.62
N ALA A 23 -8.72 0.31 -20.81
CA ALA A 23 -9.34 -0.58 -19.85
C ALA A 23 -9.59 -1.95 -20.49
N VAL A 24 -9.43 -3.01 -19.70
CA VAL A 24 -9.75 -4.38 -20.10
C VAL A 24 -10.48 -5.03 -18.95
N GLY A 25 -11.63 -5.65 -19.24
CA GLY A 25 -12.46 -6.22 -18.19
C GLY A 25 -13.62 -7.04 -18.73
N GLN A 26 -14.27 -7.76 -17.82
CA GLN A 26 -15.52 -8.45 -18.08
C GLN A 26 -16.68 -7.45 -18.01
N ILE A 27 -17.64 -7.57 -18.93
CA ILE A 27 -18.74 -6.62 -19.00
C ILE A 27 -19.84 -6.93 -17.99
N TYR A 28 -20.39 -5.89 -17.38
CA TYR A 28 -21.58 -5.96 -16.53
C TYR A 28 -22.54 -4.82 -16.86
N PHE A 29 -23.85 -5.12 -16.86
CA PHE A 29 -24.88 -4.17 -17.31
C PHE A 29 -25.55 -3.36 -16.18
N ASP A 30 -25.06 -3.56 -14.96
CA ASP A 30 -25.64 -3.05 -13.72
C ASP A 30 -24.54 -2.55 -12.77
N ALA A 31 -24.77 -1.41 -12.11
CA ALA A 31 -23.77 -0.75 -11.28
C ALA A 31 -23.47 -1.52 -9.98
N ASP A 32 -24.49 -2.07 -9.31
CA ASP A 32 -24.33 -2.86 -8.08
C ASP A 32 -23.53 -4.12 -8.36
N LEU A 33 -23.87 -4.81 -9.45
CA LEU A 33 -23.16 -6.02 -9.87
C LEU A 33 -21.71 -5.72 -10.26
N THR A 34 -21.49 -4.60 -10.96
CA THR A 34 -20.14 -4.14 -11.32
C THR A 34 -19.29 -3.94 -10.06
N GLU A 35 -19.81 -3.22 -9.06
CA GLU A 35 -19.10 -2.99 -7.80
C GLU A 35 -18.83 -4.30 -7.06
N LYS A 36 -19.83 -5.17 -6.95
CA LYS A 36 -19.72 -6.46 -6.28
C LYS A 36 -18.60 -7.31 -6.89
N MET A 37 -18.58 -7.44 -8.21
CA MET A 37 -17.60 -8.25 -8.93
C MET A 37 -16.19 -7.65 -8.81
N ALA A 38 -16.06 -6.33 -8.84
CA ALA A 38 -14.77 -5.66 -8.63
C ALA A 38 -14.25 -5.83 -7.19
N LYS A 39 -15.09 -5.57 -6.18
CA LYS A 39 -14.66 -5.50 -4.78
C LYS A 39 -14.56 -6.85 -4.10
N GLU A 40 -15.56 -7.71 -4.25
CA GLU A 40 -15.64 -9.01 -3.59
C GLU A 40 -14.89 -10.09 -4.38
N GLN A 41 -15.09 -10.15 -5.69
CA GLN A 41 -14.51 -11.19 -6.56
C GLN A 41 -13.15 -10.79 -7.15
N LYS A 42 -12.69 -9.54 -6.92
CA LYS A 42 -11.42 -9.00 -7.43
C LYS A 42 -11.27 -9.15 -8.95
N GLN A 43 -12.37 -9.02 -9.68
CA GLN A 43 -12.39 -9.11 -11.14
C GLN A 43 -12.12 -7.75 -11.78
N ASP A 44 -11.44 -7.74 -12.92
CA ASP A 44 -11.37 -6.57 -13.78
C ASP A 44 -12.70 -6.42 -14.52
N VAL A 45 -13.43 -5.33 -14.27
CA VAL A 45 -14.78 -5.13 -14.79
C VAL A 45 -14.89 -3.90 -15.67
N ILE A 46 -15.75 -3.95 -16.69
CA ILE A 46 -16.16 -2.83 -17.50
C ILE A 46 -17.67 -2.64 -17.34
N MET A 47 -18.07 -1.45 -16.92
CA MET A 47 -19.48 -1.11 -16.75
C MET A 47 -20.08 -0.70 -18.09
N VAL A 48 -21.15 -1.39 -18.51
CA VAL A 48 -21.84 -1.12 -19.78
C VAL A 48 -23.27 -0.67 -19.50
N ARG A 49 -23.67 0.50 -19.99
CA ARG A 49 -24.99 1.08 -19.75
C ARG A 49 -25.53 1.79 -21.00
N PRO A 50 -26.84 1.86 -21.24
CA PRO A 50 -27.37 2.79 -22.25
C PRO A 50 -26.98 4.24 -21.93
N PHE A 51 -27.24 4.64 -20.69
CA PHE A 51 -26.82 5.89 -20.07
C PHE A 51 -26.62 5.65 -18.56
N THR A 52 -25.81 6.49 -17.93
CA THR A 52 -25.57 6.46 -16.48
C THR A 52 -26.41 7.50 -15.75
N LYS A 53 -26.75 7.21 -14.50
CA LYS A 53 -27.43 8.10 -13.55
C LYS A 53 -26.50 8.39 -12.35
N PRO A 54 -26.82 9.40 -11.51
CA PRO A 54 -26.09 9.65 -10.27
C PRO A 54 -26.00 8.43 -9.35
N ASP A 55 -27.03 7.59 -9.34
CA ASP A 55 -27.05 6.37 -8.54
C ASP A 55 -26.05 5.32 -9.04
N ASP A 56 -25.50 5.42 -10.24
CA ASP A 56 -24.57 4.42 -10.79
C ASP A 56 -23.10 4.68 -10.40
N VAL A 57 -22.81 5.76 -9.66
CA VAL A 57 -21.44 6.25 -9.41
C VAL A 57 -20.55 5.23 -8.69
N HIS A 58 -21.10 4.43 -7.77
CA HIS A 58 -20.35 3.37 -7.09
C HIS A 58 -19.81 2.31 -8.06
N GLY A 59 -20.65 1.88 -9.02
CA GLY A 59 -20.24 0.97 -10.09
C GLY A 59 -19.21 1.60 -11.03
N MET A 60 -19.39 2.89 -11.36
CA MET A 60 -18.46 3.65 -12.21
C MET A 60 -17.06 3.76 -11.59
N LEU A 61 -16.98 3.97 -10.28
CA LEU A 61 -15.71 4.06 -9.54
C LEU A 61 -15.04 2.69 -9.35
N ALA A 62 -15.83 1.63 -9.28
CA ALA A 62 -15.31 0.27 -9.13
C ALA A 62 -14.81 -0.32 -10.46
N ALA A 63 -15.28 0.19 -11.60
CA ALA A 63 -14.93 -0.31 -12.91
C ALA A 63 -13.56 0.16 -13.41
N GLN A 64 -12.89 -0.70 -14.18
CA GLN A 64 -11.66 -0.34 -14.91
C GLN A 64 -11.96 0.58 -16.09
N GLY A 65 -13.19 0.53 -16.63
CA GLY A 65 -13.63 1.39 -17.72
C GLY A 65 -15.14 1.41 -17.86
N ILE A 66 -15.64 2.40 -18.59
CA ILE A 66 -17.08 2.64 -18.78
C ILE A 66 -17.40 2.71 -20.28
N LEU A 67 -18.48 2.06 -20.68
CA LEU A 67 -19.01 2.09 -22.03
C LEU A 67 -20.49 2.45 -22.01
N THR A 68 -20.88 3.49 -22.75
CA THR A 68 -22.30 3.80 -22.96
C THR A 68 -22.70 3.86 -24.42
N SER A 69 -23.91 3.38 -24.75
CA SER A 69 -24.45 3.49 -26.11
C SER A 69 -25.00 4.89 -26.41
N GLU A 70 -25.43 5.62 -25.38
CA GLU A 70 -25.94 6.99 -25.48
C GLU A 70 -25.05 7.98 -24.71
N GLY A 71 -25.29 9.27 -24.94
CA GLY A 71 -24.56 10.36 -24.29
C GLY A 71 -23.44 10.96 -25.14
N GLY A 72 -23.17 12.25 -24.93
CA GLY A 72 -22.07 12.98 -25.57
C GLY A 72 -20.90 13.26 -24.63
N ALA A 73 -19.95 14.06 -25.10
CA ALA A 73 -18.74 14.44 -24.34
C ALA A 73 -19.01 15.18 -23.02
N THR A 74 -20.23 15.67 -22.83
CA THR A 74 -20.71 16.38 -21.63
C THR A 74 -21.78 15.59 -20.86
N SER A 75 -22.01 14.32 -21.19
CA SER A 75 -22.94 13.46 -20.47
C SER A 75 -22.46 13.15 -19.05
N HIS A 76 -23.37 12.71 -18.19
CA HIS A 76 -23.04 12.29 -16.81
C HIS A 76 -21.85 11.31 -16.78
N ALA A 77 -21.89 10.27 -17.61
CA ALA A 77 -20.82 9.28 -17.75
C ALA A 77 -19.48 9.93 -18.08
N ALA A 78 -19.46 10.88 -19.02
CA ALA A 78 -18.24 11.55 -19.45
C ALA A 78 -17.64 12.46 -18.38
N VAL A 79 -18.47 13.23 -17.68
CA VAL A 79 -18.02 14.16 -16.63
C VAL A 79 -17.44 13.40 -15.44
N VAL A 80 -18.17 12.41 -14.94
CA VAL A 80 -17.75 11.58 -13.81
C VAL A 80 -16.48 10.81 -14.16
N ALA A 81 -16.44 10.13 -15.31
CA ALA A 81 -15.27 9.36 -15.70
C ALA A 81 -14.00 10.20 -15.84
N ARG A 82 -14.11 11.43 -16.40
CA ARG A 82 -12.98 12.35 -16.52
C ARG A 82 -12.50 12.85 -15.15
N GLN A 83 -13.42 13.14 -14.24
CA GLN A 83 -13.09 13.57 -12.88
C GLN A 83 -12.30 12.51 -12.11
N PHE A 84 -12.60 11.23 -12.33
CA PHE A 84 -11.96 10.11 -11.63
C PHE A 84 -10.87 9.40 -12.45
N GLY A 85 -10.56 9.88 -13.65
CA GLY A 85 -9.53 9.29 -14.51
C GLY A 85 -9.87 7.87 -15.00
N VAL A 86 -11.15 7.49 -15.04
CA VAL A 86 -11.60 6.19 -15.53
C VAL A 86 -11.71 6.25 -17.05
N PRO A 87 -11.06 5.35 -17.82
CA PRO A 87 -11.23 5.28 -19.27
C PRO A 87 -12.70 5.12 -19.66
N CYS A 88 -13.19 5.98 -20.55
CA CYS A 88 -14.62 6.04 -20.85
C CYS A 88 -14.91 6.35 -22.31
N VAL A 89 -15.78 5.54 -22.90
CA VAL A 89 -16.34 5.72 -24.25
C VAL A 89 -17.85 5.87 -24.12
N VAL A 90 -18.39 6.99 -24.58
CA VAL A 90 -19.82 7.29 -24.49
C VAL A 90 -20.43 7.45 -25.88
N GLY A 91 -21.74 7.28 -26.00
CA GLY A 91 -22.42 7.51 -27.28
C GLY A 91 -22.00 6.53 -28.38
N ALA A 92 -21.64 5.29 -28.03
CA ALA A 92 -21.41 4.22 -28.99
C ALA A 92 -22.75 3.73 -29.57
N SER A 93 -23.39 4.57 -30.38
CA SER A 93 -24.79 4.41 -30.83
C SER A 93 -25.04 3.17 -31.70
N SER A 94 -23.99 2.55 -32.22
CA SER A 94 -24.08 1.27 -32.95
C SER A 94 -24.33 0.07 -32.03
N ILE A 95 -24.13 0.24 -30.72
CA ILE A 95 -24.34 -0.81 -29.71
C ILE A 95 -25.78 -0.76 -29.23
N GLN A 96 -26.50 -1.87 -29.40
CA GLN A 96 -27.82 -2.09 -28.80
C GLN A 96 -27.67 -2.93 -27.54
N ILE A 97 -28.15 -2.43 -26.40
CA ILE A 97 -28.03 -3.10 -25.10
C ILE A 97 -29.42 -3.62 -24.68
N ASP A 98 -29.52 -4.92 -24.41
CA ASP A 98 -30.70 -5.58 -23.85
C ASP A 98 -30.42 -5.89 -22.38
N LEU A 99 -30.95 -5.06 -21.48
CA LEU A 99 -30.73 -5.16 -20.03
C LEU A 99 -31.43 -6.39 -19.43
N ASP A 100 -32.58 -6.78 -19.99
CA ASP A 100 -33.36 -7.92 -19.48
C ASP A 100 -32.67 -9.24 -19.80
N LYS A 101 -32.12 -9.37 -21.01
CA LYS A 101 -31.40 -10.57 -21.46
C LYS A 101 -29.89 -10.49 -21.22
N ARG A 102 -29.41 -9.37 -20.66
CA ARG A 102 -28.02 -9.11 -20.27
C ARG A 102 -27.00 -9.37 -21.37
N PHE A 103 -27.19 -8.70 -22.50
CA PHE A 103 -26.23 -8.71 -23.60
C PHE A 103 -26.22 -7.39 -24.37
N MET A 104 -25.16 -7.18 -25.15
CA MET A 104 -25.10 -6.11 -26.15
C MET A 104 -24.83 -6.67 -27.55
N VAL A 105 -25.32 -5.98 -28.58
CA VAL A 105 -25.13 -6.36 -29.99
C VAL A 105 -24.63 -5.16 -30.79
N CYS A 106 -23.63 -5.39 -31.64
CA CYS A 106 -23.18 -4.46 -32.67
C CYS A 106 -22.88 -5.26 -33.94
N ASN A 107 -23.41 -4.82 -35.09
CA ASN A 107 -23.16 -5.45 -36.40
C ASN A 107 -23.37 -6.98 -36.43
N GLY A 108 -24.38 -7.48 -35.71
CA GLY A 108 -24.70 -8.91 -35.64
C GLY A 108 -23.84 -9.72 -34.66
N VAL A 109 -22.81 -9.12 -34.04
CA VAL A 109 -21.99 -9.76 -33.02
C VAL A 109 -22.59 -9.50 -31.65
N LYS A 110 -22.82 -10.58 -30.88
CA LYS A 110 -23.44 -10.55 -29.55
C LYS A 110 -22.38 -10.78 -28.47
N VAL A 111 -22.37 -9.92 -27.46
CA VAL A 111 -21.49 -10.01 -26.29
C VAL A 111 -22.35 -10.14 -25.04
N LYS A 112 -22.12 -11.18 -24.23
CA LYS A 112 -22.89 -11.47 -23.02
C LYS A 112 -22.22 -10.94 -21.76
N GLU A 113 -23.01 -10.74 -20.71
CA GLU A 113 -22.49 -10.42 -19.38
C GLU A 113 -21.40 -11.41 -18.95
N GLY A 114 -20.30 -10.89 -18.40
CA GLY A 114 -19.12 -11.66 -18.02
C GLY A 114 -18.11 -11.92 -19.16
N GLU A 115 -18.41 -11.56 -20.41
CA GLU A 115 -17.43 -11.66 -21.50
C GLU A 115 -16.45 -10.48 -21.49
N TRP A 116 -15.25 -10.73 -22.03
CA TRP A 116 -14.16 -9.77 -22.03
C TRP A 116 -14.25 -8.78 -23.18
N ILE A 117 -14.10 -7.49 -22.87
CA ILE A 117 -13.86 -6.45 -23.86
C ILE A 117 -12.64 -5.60 -23.47
N SER A 118 -12.16 -4.82 -24.43
CA SER A 118 -11.14 -3.79 -24.21
C SER A 118 -11.67 -2.45 -24.72
N VAL A 119 -11.51 -1.41 -23.91
CA VAL A 119 -11.98 -0.04 -24.19
C VAL A 119 -10.79 0.89 -24.28
N ASP A 120 -10.70 1.65 -25.37
CA ASP A 120 -9.73 2.72 -25.57
C ASP A 120 -10.46 4.07 -25.45
N GLY A 121 -10.39 4.65 -24.26
CA GLY A 121 -11.00 5.94 -23.96
C GLY A 121 -10.28 7.12 -24.62
N THR A 122 -9.09 6.92 -25.19
CA THR A 122 -8.34 7.96 -25.91
C THR A 122 -8.85 8.13 -27.33
N THR A 123 -9.08 7.01 -28.04
CA THR A 123 -9.59 7.04 -29.43
C THR A 123 -11.09 6.81 -29.55
N GLY A 124 -11.76 6.38 -28.48
CA GLY A 124 -13.19 6.10 -28.51
C GLY A 124 -13.54 4.72 -29.07
N GLU A 125 -12.58 3.78 -29.13
CA GLU A 125 -12.77 2.48 -29.77
C GLU A 125 -12.98 1.35 -28.75
N VAL A 126 -13.82 0.37 -29.12
CA VAL A 126 -14.14 -0.81 -28.32
C VAL A 126 -13.78 -2.07 -29.10
N PHE A 127 -13.12 -3.02 -28.44
CA PHE A 127 -12.66 -4.27 -29.02
C PHE A 127 -13.13 -5.49 -28.24
N LEU A 128 -13.35 -6.59 -28.95
CA LEU A 128 -13.66 -7.88 -28.36
C LEU A 128 -12.43 -8.57 -27.79
N GLY A 129 -12.62 -9.21 -26.64
CA GLY A 129 -11.60 -9.95 -25.91
C GLY A 129 -10.60 -9.06 -25.18
N LYS A 130 -9.54 -9.70 -24.68
CA LYS A 130 -8.44 -9.04 -23.95
C LYS A 130 -7.40 -8.51 -24.92
N ILE A 131 -7.15 -7.20 -24.89
CA ILE A 131 -5.96 -6.59 -25.49
C ILE A 131 -4.94 -6.38 -24.38
N ALA A 132 -3.71 -6.87 -24.58
CA ALA A 132 -2.64 -6.64 -23.61
C ALA A 132 -2.43 -5.13 -23.39
N LEU A 133 -2.58 -4.68 -22.14
CA LEU A 133 -2.27 -3.33 -21.71
C LEU A 133 -0.75 -3.16 -21.63
N THR A 134 -0.27 -2.03 -22.11
CA THR A 134 1.10 -1.57 -21.86
C THR A 134 1.03 -0.54 -20.75
N MET A 135 1.64 -0.84 -19.60
CA MET A 135 1.87 0.20 -18.60
C MET A 135 2.82 1.24 -19.21
N PRO A 136 2.48 2.53 -19.21
CA PRO A 136 3.42 3.55 -19.67
C PRO A 136 4.67 3.49 -18.78
N SER A 137 5.84 3.38 -19.42
CA SER A 137 7.10 3.44 -18.70
C SER A 137 7.41 4.89 -18.35
N PHE A 138 7.67 5.18 -17.07
CA PHE A 138 8.12 6.50 -16.64
C PHE A 138 9.43 6.91 -17.34
N GLU A 139 10.28 5.93 -17.62
CA GLU A 139 11.57 6.11 -18.31
C GLU A 139 11.39 6.60 -19.75
N GLU A 140 10.23 6.34 -20.37
CA GLU A 140 9.90 6.78 -21.73
C GLU A 140 9.34 8.22 -21.76
N GLN A 141 8.96 8.79 -20.61
CA GLN A 141 8.39 10.14 -20.52
C GLN A 141 9.46 11.24 -20.41
N THR A 142 10.22 11.41 -21.49
CA THR A 142 11.35 12.35 -21.56
C THR A 142 11.00 13.79 -21.15
N ASP A 143 9.89 14.36 -21.65
CA ASP A 143 9.48 15.74 -21.30
C ASP A 143 9.15 15.90 -19.80
N LEU A 144 8.49 14.89 -19.20
CA LEU A 144 8.19 14.90 -17.77
C LEU A 144 9.47 14.81 -16.94
N LEU A 145 10.42 13.95 -17.34
CA LEU A 145 11.71 13.81 -16.68
C LEU A 145 12.52 15.12 -16.72
N VAL A 146 12.48 15.84 -17.85
CA VAL A 146 13.13 17.16 -17.96
C VAL A 146 12.48 18.17 -17.01
N LEU A 147 11.15 18.24 -16.98
CA LEU A 147 10.42 19.14 -16.08
C LEU A 147 10.71 18.84 -14.60
N LEU A 148 10.71 17.56 -14.22
CA LEU A 148 11.06 17.13 -12.85
C LEU A 148 12.53 17.41 -12.53
N GLY A 149 13.43 17.28 -13.50
CA GLY A 149 14.83 17.69 -13.37
C GLY A 149 14.98 19.17 -13.04
N TRP A 150 14.28 20.07 -13.75
CA TRP A 150 14.27 21.50 -13.42
C TRP A 150 13.69 21.77 -12.04
N ALA A 151 12.62 21.07 -11.66
CA ALA A 151 12.02 21.21 -10.34
C ALA A 151 13.01 20.81 -9.22
N ASP A 152 13.75 19.71 -9.41
CA ASP A 152 14.79 19.25 -8.50
C ASP A 152 15.96 20.23 -8.41
N GLU A 153 16.45 20.75 -9.54
CA GLU A 153 17.53 21.73 -9.59
C GLU A 153 17.16 23.02 -8.86
N ILE A 154 15.97 23.56 -9.16
CA ILE A 154 15.45 24.77 -8.50
C ILE A 154 15.29 24.50 -7.00
N SER A 155 14.72 23.36 -6.59
CA SER A 155 14.56 23.02 -5.18
C SER A 155 15.90 22.90 -4.45
N ALA A 156 16.96 22.44 -5.12
CA ALA A 156 18.30 22.32 -4.54
C ALA A 156 19.07 23.65 -4.42
N MET A 157 18.61 24.74 -5.03
CA MET A 157 19.29 26.03 -4.95
C MET A 157 19.27 26.61 -3.53
N LYS A 158 20.38 27.25 -3.14
CA LYS A 158 20.44 27.99 -1.87
C LYS A 158 19.52 29.21 -1.93
N ASP A 159 18.97 29.56 -0.77
CA ASP A 159 18.16 30.77 -0.56
C ASP A 159 16.82 30.80 -1.31
N MET A 160 16.36 29.64 -1.76
CA MET A 160 15.01 29.44 -2.29
C MET A 160 13.92 29.61 -1.25
N ARG A 161 14.23 29.31 0.02
CA ARG A 161 13.31 29.47 1.15
C ARG A 161 13.89 30.44 2.18
N LYS A 162 13.06 31.40 2.61
CA LYS A 162 13.32 32.17 3.82
C LYS A 162 13.11 31.29 5.04
N ALA A 163 14.18 31.01 5.76
CA ALA A 163 14.16 30.18 6.97
C ALA A 163 14.90 30.88 8.13
N PRO A 164 14.61 30.53 9.39
CA PRO A 164 15.35 31.05 10.54
C PRO A 164 16.85 30.73 10.45
N LYS A 165 17.69 31.53 11.11
CA LYS A 165 19.16 31.34 11.12
C LYS A 165 19.49 29.92 11.61
N GLY A 166 20.25 29.18 10.80
CA GLY A 166 20.65 27.79 11.08
C GLY A 166 19.76 26.71 10.45
N TRP A 167 18.67 27.09 9.77
CA TRP A 167 17.81 26.17 9.03
C TRP A 167 18.22 26.08 7.55
N PRO A 168 17.89 24.97 6.85
CA PRO A 168 18.11 24.86 5.41
C PRO A 168 17.37 25.97 4.65
N THR A 169 18.07 26.65 3.74
CA THR A 169 17.48 27.67 2.84
C THR A 169 17.13 27.11 1.46
N THR A 170 17.36 25.82 1.24
CA THR A 170 16.92 25.09 0.04
C THR A 170 15.41 24.87 0.04
N GLY A 171 14.86 24.52 -1.12
CA GLY A 171 13.48 24.08 -1.31
C GLY A 171 13.17 22.76 -0.59
N MET A 172 11.89 22.35 -0.68
CA MET A 172 11.44 21.10 -0.08
C MET A 172 11.92 19.90 -0.91
N GLN A 173 12.45 18.90 -0.24
CA GLN A 173 12.71 17.60 -0.85
C GLN A 173 11.46 16.74 -0.78
N VAL A 174 11.23 15.94 -1.82
CA VAL A 174 10.16 14.94 -1.84
C VAL A 174 10.74 13.59 -1.46
N TRP A 175 10.33 13.08 -0.31
CA TRP A 175 10.68 11.76 0.20
C TRP A 175 9.43 10.88 0.13
N ALA A 176 9.62 9.57 0.06
CA ALA A 176 8.51 8.65 -0.06
C ALA A 176 8.16 7.96 1.26
N ASN A 177 6.90 7.58 1.39
CA ASN A 177 6.47 6.58 2.36
C ASN A 177 6.53 5.23 1.64
N ALA A 178 7.41 4.34 2.07
CA ALA A 178 7.52 3.01 1.48
C ALA A 178 8.01 2.01 2.53
N ASP A 179 7.31 0.89 2.59
CA ASP A 179 7.51 -0.11 3.66
C ASP A 179 8.12 -1.41 3.11
N TYR A 180 8.16 -1.58 1.78
CA TYR A 180 8.70 -2.76 1.12
C TYR A 180 9.77 -2.40 0.09
N PRO A 181 10.73 -3.30 -0.20
CA PRO A 181 11.79 -3.08 -1.20
C PRO A 181 11.26 -2.68 -2.59
N LYS A 182 10.15 -3.27 -3.01
CA LYS A 182 9.49 -2.95 -4.30
C LYS A 182 8.99 -1.51 -4.37
N ASP A 183 8.48 -0.99 -3.25
CA ASP A 183 7.90 0.34 -3.18
C ASP A 183 9.01 1.38 -3.04
N ALA A 184 10.08 1.06 -2.30
CA ALA A 184 11.29 1.86 -2.26
C ALA A 184 11.95 2.01 -3.64
N ARG A 185 12.07 0.92 -4.41
CA ARG A 185 12.55 0.96 -5.80
C ARG A 185 11.68 1.84 -6.69
N ARG A 186 10.36 1.70 -6.59
CA ARG A 186 9.41 2.51 -7.36
C ARG A 186 9.47 3.99 -6.98
N ALA A 187 9.57 4.29 -5.68
CA ALA A 187 9.72 5.65 -5.19
C ALA A 187 11.00 6.31 -5.73
N ARG A 188 12.11 5.57 -5.72
CA ARG A 188 13.36 6.01 -6.35
C ARG A 188 13.21 6.18 -7.87
N GLN A 189 12.48 5.27 -8.51
CA GLN A 189 11.86 5.36 -9.85
C GLN A 189 11.42 6.78 -10.20
N TYR A 190 10.56 7.31 -9.34
CA TYR A 190 9.91 8.60 -9.49
C TYR A 190 10.70 9.80 -8.95
N GLY A 191 11.97 9.62 -8.56
CA GLY A 191 12.85 10.70 -8.14
C GLY A 191 12.85 11.04 -6.65
N ALA A 192 12.26 10.19 -5.80
CA ALA A 192 12.27 10.41 -4.35
C ALA A 192 13.71 10.54 -3.80
N LYS A 193 13.93 11.51 -2.91
CA LYS A 193 15.26 11.80 -2.32
C LYS A 193 15.59 10.96 -1.08
N GLY A 194 14.73 10.00 -0.75
CA GLY A 194 14.87 9.10 0.40
C GLY A 194 13.51 8.53 0.82
N ILE A 195 13.53 7.72 1.87
CA ILE A 195 12.31 7.27 2.56
C ILE A 195 12.10 8.13 3.80
N GLY A 196 10.99 8.86 3.83
CA GLY A 196 10.59 9.72 4.95
C GLY A 196 9.89 8.96 6.07
N LEU A 197 9.28 7.83 5.72
CA LEU A 197 8.57 6.97 6.66
C LEU A 197 8.50 5.55 6.10
N CYS A 198 9.26 4.64 6.71
CA CYS A 198 9.10 3.19 6.58
C CYS A 198 8.39 2.68 7.84
N ARG A 199 7.18 2.16 7.68
CA ARG A 199 6.33 1.61 8.74
C ARG A 199 6.65 0.13 8.93
N THR A 200 7.22 -0.19 10.08
CA THR A 200 7.66 -1.56 10.39
C THR A 200 6.52 -2.53 10.64
N GLU A 201 5.30 -2.03 10.79
CA GLU A 201 4.16 -2.80 11.26
C GLU A 201 3.47 -3.54 10.11
N HIS A 202 3.51 -2.94 8.92
CA HIS A 202 3.17 -3.62 7.68
C HIS A 202 4.06 -4.85 7.44
N MET A 203 5.32 -4.82 7.91
CA MET A 203 6.21 -5.99 7.85
C MET A 203 5.81 -7.08 8.85
N PHE A 204 5.11 -6.76 9.94
CA PHE A 204 4.61 -7.74 10.91
C PHE A 204 3.26 -8.35 10.50
N PHE A 205 2.45 -7.61 9.73
CA PHE A 205 1.16 -8.07 9.21
C PHE A 205 1.25 -9.12 8.09
N GLU A 206 2.44 -9.44 7.59
CA GLU A 206 2.60 -10.53 6.61
C GLU A 206 2.09 -11.86 7.19
N THR A 207 1.31 -12.59 6.39
CA THR A 207 0.62 -13.83 6.81
C THR A 207 1.57 -14.90 7.32
N SER A 208 2.80 -14.93 6.83
CA SER A 208 3.85 -15.86 7.28
C SER A 208 4.41 -15.53 8.66
N ARG A 209 4.28 -14.28 9.12
CA ARG A 209 4.90 -13.76 10.35
C ARG A 209 3.88 -13.53 11.45
N LEU A 210 2.63 -13.28 11.08
CA LEU A 210 1.52 -13.02 11.99
C LEU A 210 1.41 -14.08 13.12
N PRO A 211 1.53 -15.40 12.86
CA PRO A 211 1.49 -16.40 13.94
C PRO A 211 2.64 -16.25 14.95
N THR A 212 3.82 -15.83 14.51
CA THR A 212 4.97 -15.59 15.38
C THR A 212 4.79 -14.32 16.19
N VAL A 213 4.23 -13.26 15.59
CA VAL A 213 3.86 -12.03 16.29
C VAL A 213 2.81 -12.32 17.38
N GLN A 214 1.79 -13.13 17.07
CA GLN A 214 0.79 -13.56 18.06
C GLN A 214 1.42 -14.34 19.20
N LYS A 215 2.33 -15.28 18.93
CA LYS A 215 3.09 -16.00 19.97
C LYS A 215 3.89 -15.05 20.86
N MET A 216 4.54 -14.04 20.28
CA MET A 216 5.27 -13.01 21.03
C MET A 216 4.33 -12.24 21.97
N ILE A 217 3.15 -11.88 21.50
CA ILE A 217 2.14 -11.11 22.27
C ILE A 217 1.58 -11.94 23.43
N LEU A 218 1.33 -13.25 23.20
CA LEU A 218 0.72 -14.15 24.18
C LEU A 218 1.72 -14.75 25.19
N ALA A 219 3.03 -14.56 24.95
CA ALA A 219 4.10 -15.11 25.77
C ALA A 219 3.99 -14.64 27.24
N GLN A 220 3.97 -15.61 28.16
CA GLN A 220 3.82 -15.37 29.59
C GLN A 220 5.17 -15.12 30.28
N THR A 221 6.26 -15.57 29.66
CA THR A 221 7.62 -15.40 30.16
C THR A 221 8.47 -14.58 29.20
N ASP A 222 9.52 -13.94 29.73
CA ASP A 222 10.46 -13.20 28.91
C ASP A 222 11.24 -14.13 27.97
N GLU A 223 11.49 -15.37 28.38
CA GLU A 223 12.14 -16.40 27.58
C GLU A 223 11.30 -16.81 26.37
N GLU A 224 10.00 -17.06 26.56
CA GLU A 224 9.06 -17.38 25.47
C GLU A 224 8.96 -16.21 24.48
N ARG A 225 8.90 -15.00 25.01
CA ARG A 225 8.83 -13.78 24.20
C ARG A 225 10.11 -13.60 23.39
N GLN A 226 11.27 -13.76 24.02
CA GLN A 226 12.56 -13.66 23.34
C GLN A 226 12.68 -14.71 22.23
N ALA A 227 12.23 -15.94 22.44
CA ALA A 227 12.24 -16.98 21.42
C ALA A 227 11.39 -16.59 20.18
N ALA A 228 10.22 -15.98 20.39
CA ALA A 228 9.40 -15.47 19.29
C ALA A 228 10.06 -14.29 18.56
N ILE A 229 10.69 -13.39 19.32
CA ILE A 229 11.44 -12.24 18.79
C ILE A 229 12.63 -12.70 17.93
N ASP A 230 13.36 -13.72 18.36
CA ASP A 230 14.51 -14.27 17.62
C ASP A 230 14.08 -14.87 16.27
N VAL A 231 12.86 -15.42 16.20
CA VAL A 231 12.27 -15.89 14.94
C VAL A 231 11.91 -14.73 14.02
N LEU A 232 11.49 -13.57 14.56
CA LEU A 232 11.12 -12.38 13.76
C LEU A 232 12.34 -11.60 13.24
N LEU A 233 13.45 -11.59 13.98
CA LEU A 233 14.69 -10.88 13.64
C LEU A 233 15.17 -11.11 12.19
N PRO A 234 15.31 -12.35 11.67
CA PRO A 234 15.80 -12.57 10.31
C PRO A 234 14.86 -12.01 9.23
N PHE A 235 13.54 -12.02 9.46
CA PHE A 235 12.56 -11.47 8.52
C PHE A 235 12.69 -9.95 8.42
N GLN A 236 12.69 -9.26 9.56
CA GLN A 236 12.91 -7.81 9.63
C GLN A 236 14.24 -7.42 8.98
N ARG A 237 15.33 -8.14 9.30
CA ARG A 237 16.64 -7.89 8.69
C ARG A 237 16.59 -8.02 7.17
N SER A 238 15.93 -9.05 6.64
CA SER A 238 15.81 -9.25 5.19
C SER A 238 15.04 -8.13 4.50
N ASP A 239 13.99 -7.60 5.12
CA ASP A 239 13.21 -6.51 4.54
C ASP A 239 14.04 -5.22 4.50
N PHE A 240 14.71 -4.88 5.60
CA PHE A 240 15.57 -3.70 5.66
C PHE A 240 16.74 -3.80 4.70
N ASP A 241 17.34 -4.97 4.53
CA ASP A 241 18.41 -5.21 3.56
C ASP A 241 17.94 -4.85 2.15
N GLY A 242 16.77 -5.35 1.75
CA GLY A 242 16.17 -5.01 0.45
C GLY A 242 15.79 -3.54 0.29
N ILE A 243 15.40 -2.86 1.36
CA ILE A 243 15.10 -1.41 1.35
C ILE A 243 16.38 -0.59 1.22
N PHE A 244 17.43 -0.91 1.98
CA PHE A 244 18.71 -0.23 1.88
C PHE A 244 19.35 -0.41 0.51
N GLU A 245 19.28 -1.61 -0.06
CA GLU A 245 19.73 -1.86 -1.42
C GLU A 245 18.95 -1.02 -2.45
N ALA A 246 17.62 -0.95 -2.30
CA ALA A 246 16.79 -0.11 -3.17
C ALA A 246 17.14 1.38 -3.06
N MET A 247 17.60 1.83 -1.89
CA MET A 247 17.88 3.23 -1.56
C MET A 247 19.37 3.55 -1.41
N ASP A 248 20.26 2.79 -2.06
CA ASP A 248 21.70 3.06 -2.08
C ASP A 248 22.04 4.55 -2.29
N GLY A 249 22.71 5.14 -1.30
CA GLY A 249 23.14 6.55 -1.26
C GLY A 249 22.13 7.52 -0.64
N LEU A 250 20.88 7.10 -0.43
CA LEU A 250 19.78 7.92 0.07
C LEU A 250 19.40 7.58 1.52
N PRO A 251 18.90 8.55 2.31
CA PRO A 251 18.43 8.33 3.68
C PRO A 251 17.16 7.47 3.71
N VAL A 252 17.09 6.62 4.73
CA VAL A 252 15.91 5.77 4.99
C VAL A 252 15.50 5.96 6.45
N ILE A 253 14.38 6.65 6.67
CA ILE A 253 13.77 6.84 7.99
C ILE A 253 12.83 5.67 8.29
N ILE A 254 13.17 4.90 9.33
CA ILE A 254 12.45 3.71 9.77
C ILE A 254 11.76 4.02 11.08
N ARG A 255 10.43 3.94 11.10
CA ARG A 255 9.63 4.12 12.30
C ARG A 255 9.50 2.80 13.04
N LEU A 256 9.85 2.82 14.32
CA LEU A 256 9.62 1.69 15.22
C LEU A 256 8.12 1.39 15.36
N ILE A 257 7.80 0.22 15.90
CA ILE A 257 6.42 -0.25 16.07
C ILE A 257 5.54 0.79 16.79
N ASP A 258 4.39 1.09 16.20
CA ASP A 258 3.44 2.11 16.64
C ASP A 258 2.06 1.60 17.09
N PRO A 259 1.38 0.64 16.44
CA PRO A 259 0.04 0.21 16.80
C PRO A 259 0.05 -0.56 18.11
N PRO A 260 -1.08 -0.55 18.84
CA PRO A 260 -1.28 -1.39 20.01
C PRO A 260 -1.30 -2.87 19.60
N LEU A 261 -0.88 -3.74 20.53
CA LEU A 261 -0.67 -5.16 20.23
C LEU A 261 -1.94 -5.90 19.82
N HIS A 262 -3.12 -5.45 20.27
CA HIS A 262 -4.39 -6.08 19.91
C HIS A 262 -4.70 -5.98 18.41
N GLU A 263 -4.11 -5.03 17.66
CA GLU A 263 -4.30 -4.94 16.21
C GLU A 263 -3.70 -6.15 15.45
N PHE A 264 -2.76 -6.90 16.06
CA PHE A 264 -2.19 -8.12 15.49
C PHE A 264 -2.96 -9.39 15.87
N LEU A 265 -3.96 -9.27 16.73
CA LEU A 265 -4.81 -10.39 17.17
C LEU A 265 -6.10 -10.44 16.32
N PRO A 266 -6.74 -11.61 16.20
CA PRO A 266 -8.06 -11.70 15.59
C PRO A 266 -9.09 -10.85 16.32
N SER A 267 -10.16 -10.45 15.62
CA SER A 267 -11.23 -9.66 16.24
C SER A 267 -11.87 -10.44 17.40
N GLU A 268 -12.24 -9.74 18.48
CA GLU A 268 -12.88 -10.35 19.64
C GLU A 268 -14.19 -11.05 19.25
N GLU A 269 -15.01 -10.39 18.42
CA GLU A 269 -16.30 -10.92 17.96
C GLU A 269 -16.13 -12.21 17.17
N THR A 270 -15.24 -12.22 16.17
CA THR A 270 -14.97 -13.41 15.36
C THR A 270 -14.46 -14.56 16.22
N LEU A 271 -13.54 -14.27 17.14
CA LEU A 271 -12.95 -15.28 18.00
C LEU A 271 -13.97 -15.84 19.01
N LEU A 272 -14.85 -14.98 19.54
CA LEU A 272 -15.95 -15.38 20.41
C LEU A 272 -16.94 -16.31 19.68
N GLU A 273 -17.33 -15.95 18.46
CA GLU A 273 -18.20 -16.79 17.61
C GLU A 273 -17.56 -18.15 17.31
N GLU A 274 -16.26 -18.18 16.99
CA GLU A 274 -15.52 -19.41 16.75
C GLU A 274 -15.47 -20.30 18.00
N VAL A 275 -15.15 -19.73 19.17
CA VAL A 275 -15.11 -20.45 20.44
C VAL A 275 -16.49 -21.01 20.79
N ILE A 276 -17.56 -20.21 20.67
CA ILE A 276 -18.93 -20.67 20.92
C ILE A 276 -19.30 -21.80 19.95
N THR A 277 -18.98 -21.63 18.66
CA THR A 277 -19.28 -22.64 17.64
C THR A 277 -18.58 -23.96 17.92
N MET A 278 -17.29 -23.93 18.29
CA MET A 278 -16.53 -25.12 18.65
C MET A 278 -17.09 -25.81 19.91
N ARG A 279 -17.48 -25.03 20.93
CA ARG A 279 -18.15 -25.56 22.13
C ARG A 279 -19.46 -26.27 21.79
N VAL A 280 -20.30 -25.65 20.95
CA VAL A 280 -21.61 -26.21 20.53
C VAL A 280 -21.43 -27.48 19.69
N LYS A 281 -20.45 -27.51 18.79
CA LYS A 281 -20.14 -28.67 17.94
C LYS A 281 -19.38 -29.79 18.67
N GLY A 282 -18.92 -29.56 19.90
CA GLY A 282 -18.09 -30.51 20.64
C GLY A 282 -16.67 -30.66 20.07
N GLU A 283 -16.19 -29.67 19.32
CA GLU A 283 -14.84 -29.67 18.75
C GLU A 283 -13.82 -29.28 19.83
N THR A 284 -13.07 -30.26 20.35
CA THR A 284 -12.10 -30.04 21.45
C THR A 284 -10.69 -29.71 20.96
N LYS A 285 -10.35 -30.05 19.72
CA LYS A 285 -9.02 -29.82 19.16
C LYS A 285 -8.82 -28.33 18.85
N GLY A 286 -7.89 -27.69 19.57
CA GLY A 286 -7.59 -26.26 19.40
C GLY A 286 -8.51 -25.31 20.18
N LEU A 287 -9.52 -25.83 20.88
CA LEU A 287 -10.45 -25.01 21.66
C LEU A 287 -9.74 -24.24 22.78
N ALA A 288 -8.90 -24.91 23.57
CA ALA A 288 -8.16 -24.29 24.66
C ALA A 288 -7.20 -23.17 24.18
N GLU A 289 -6.62 -23.33 22.99
CA GLU A 289 -5.76 -22.30 22.38
C GLU A 289 -6.59 -21.06 21.99
N LYS A 290 -7.75 -21.26 21.36
CA LYS A 290 -8.66 -20.15 21.01
C LYS A 290 -9.28 -19.48 22.23
N GLU A 291 -9.57 -20.24 23.29
CA GLU A 291 -10.04 -19.69 24.57
C GLU A 291 -8.96 -18.82 25.23
N GLY A 292 -7.71 -19.30 25.28
CA GLY A 292 -6.59 -18.49 25.78
C GLY A 292 -6.34 -17.23 24.94
N LEU A 293 -6.47 -17.33 23.61
CA LEU A 293 -6.39 -16.19 22.71
C LEU A 293 -7.52 -15.17 22.98
N LEU A 294 -8.74 -15.65 23.24
CA LEU A 294 -9.89 -14.79 23.54
C LEU A 294 -9.73 -14.06 24.86
N ASP A 295 -9.22 -14.75 25.88
CA ASP A 295 -8.92 -14.14 27.17
C ASP A 295 -7.83 -13.07 27.05
N ALA A 296 -6.80 -13.33 26.22
CA ALA A 296 -5.75 -12.34 25.94
C ALA A 296 -6.28 -11.12 25.17
N VAL A 297 -7.11 -11.31 24.14
CA VAL A 297 -7.74 -10.22 23.38
C VAL A 297 -8.58 -9.35 24.32
N LYS A 298 -9.39 -9.96 25.18
CA LYS A 298 -10.19 -9.24 26.19
C LYS A 298 -9.34 -8.50 27.20
N GLY A 299 -8.22 -9.10 27.63
CA GLY A 299 -7.27 -8.47 28.54
C GLY A 299 -6.56 -7.26 27.94
N MET A 300 -6.36 -7.23 26.62
CA MET A 300 -5.73 -6.14 25.87
C MET A 300 -6.72 -5.15 25.27
N HIS A 301 -8.02 -5.31 25.55
CA HIS A 301 -9.05 -4.41 25.04
C HIS A 301 -8.87 -3.00 25.63
N GLU A 302 -8.78 -2.01 24.74
CA GLU A 302 -8.70 -0.61 25.10
C GLU A 302 -9.95 0.13 24.62
N SER A 303 -10.53 0.99 25.46
CA SER A 303 -11.68 1.81 25.05
C SER A 303 -11.33 2.78 23.91
N ASN A 304 -10.08 3.25 23.85
CA ASN A 304 -9.61 4.16 22.80
C ASN A 304 -8.19 3.75 22.33
N PRO A 305 -8.08 2.78 21.41
CA PRO A 305 -6.78 2.27 20.93
C PRO A 305 -5.82 3.35 20.38
N MET A 306 -6.36 4.41 19.77
CA MET A 306 -5.55 5.53 19.26
C MET A 306 -4.76 6.25 20.35
N MET A 307 -5.22 6.21 21.61
CA MET A 307 -4.59 6.89 22.74
C MET A 307 -4.04 5.90 23.79
N GLY A 308 -3.99 4.60 23.47
CA GLY A 308 -3.63 3.53 24.39
C GLY A 308 -2.15 3.22 24.52
N LEU A 309 -1.84 1.95 24.85
CA LEU A 309 -0.51 1.39 25.00
C LEU A 309 0.10 1.07 23.63
N ARG A 310 0.68 2.11 23.03
CA ARG A 310 1.21 2.07 21.67
C ARG A 310 2.46 2.96 21.53
N GLY A 311 3.17 2.88 20.40
CA GLY A 311 4.35 3.70 20.11
C GLY A 311 5.44 3.67 21.18
N VAL A 312 5.97 4.83 21.58
CA VAL A 312 7.02 4.92 22.63
C VAL A 312 6.59 4.31 23.97
N ARG A 313 5.28 4.30 24.28
CA ARG A 313 4.77 3.73 25.54
C ARG A 313 4.94 2.23 25.56
N LEU A 314 4.57 1.57 24.45
CA LEU A 314 4.84 0.16 24.23
C LEU A 314 6.35 -0.12 24.21
N SER A 315 7.14 0.77 23.63
CA SER A 315 8.61 0.66 23.61
C SER A 315 9.23 0.72 25.02
N ILE A 316 8.58 1.40 25.96
CA ILE A 316 9.01 1.49 27.36
C ILE A 316 8.57 0.25 28.15
N ASP A 317 7.33 -0.18 27.93
CA ASP A 317 6.75 -1.34 28.61
C ASP A 317 7.39 -2.66 28.17
N MET A 318 7.61 -2.82 26.86
CA MET A 318 8.15 -4.02 26.22
C MET A 318 9.36 -3.69 25.33
N PRO A 319 10.51 -3.30 25.94
CA PRO A 319 11.67 -2.82 25.19
C PRO A 319 12.26 -3.88 24.25
N GLN A 320 12.10 -5.17 24.53
CA GLN A 320 12.68 -6.26 23.73
C GLN A 320 12.26 -6.18 22.25
N ILE A 321 11.04 -5.70 21.96
CA ILE A 321 10.52 -5.57 20.60
C ILE A 321 11.35 -4.54 19.81
N VAL A 322 11.49 -3.33 20.35
CA VAL A 322 12.24 -2.25 19.68
C VAL A 322 13.74 -2.48 19.69
N GLU A 323 14.26 -3.19 20.70
CA GLU A 323 15.65 -3.65 20.72
C GLU A 323 15.94 -4.60 19.54
N MET A 324 15.03 -5.55 19.26
CA MET A 324 15.13 -6.41 18.08
C MET A 324 15.01 -5.62 16.79
N GLN A 325 14.08 -4.67 16.68
CA GLN A 325 13.95 -3.85 15.47
C GLN A 325 15.23 -3.08 15.17
N VAL A 326 15.82 -2.42 16.18
CA VAL A 326 17.09 -1.71 16.00
C VAL A 326 18.22 -2.67 15.66
N ARG A 327 18.27 -3.86 16.28
CA ARG A 327 19.24 -4.88 15.88
C ARG A 327 19.08 -5.26 14.41
N ALA A 328 17.86 -5.53 13.95
CA ALA A 328 17.55 -5.87 12.56
C ALA A 328 17.99 -4.78 11.58
N ILE A 329 17.67 -3.51 11.89
CA ILE A 329 18.04 -2.33 11.09
C ILE A 329 19.56 -2.24 10.94
N PHE A 330 20.30 -2.31 12.05
CA PHE A 330 21.75 -2.13 12.03
C PHE A 330 22.48 -3.37 11.50
N GLU A 331 21.95 -4.58 11.67
CA GLU A 331 22.49 -5.78 11.03
C GLU A 331 22.35 -5.68 9.50
N ALA A 332 21.16 -5.34 9.02
CA ALA A 332 20.90 -5.14 7.59
C ALA A 332 21.76 -4.03 6.99
N ALA A 333 21.84 -2.87 7.65
CA ALA A 333 22.67 -1.76 7.22
C ALA A 333 24.16 -2.14 7.19
N SER A 334 24.64 -2.91 8.18
CA SER A 334 26.02 -3.40 8.21
C SER A 334 26.30 -4.38 7.07
N ASP A 335 25.39 -5.33 6.83
CA ASP A 335 25.52 -6.31 5.75
C ASP A 335 25.49 -5.64 4.36
N CYS A 336 24.65 -4.62 4.18
CA CYS A 336 24.64 -3.76 2.99
C CYS A 336 25.95 -2.98 2.82
N THR A 337 26.48 -2.41 3.90
CA THR A 337 27.76 -1.67 3.88
C THR A 337 28.92 -2.57 3.47
N LEU A 338 28.97 -3.80 3.99
CA LEU A 338 29.97 -4.80 3.60
C LEU A 338 29.85 -5.19 2.12
N ARG A 339 28.66 -5.09 1.52
CA ARG A 339 28.42 -5.25 0.08
C ARG A 339 28.75 -4.00 -0.75
N GLY A 340 29.19 -2.91 -0.13
CA GLY A 340 29.55 -1.65 -0.79
C GLY A 340 28.38 -0.68 -1.01
N ILE A 341 27.21 -0.94 -0.41
CA ILE A 341 26.03 -0.08 -0.48
C ILE A 341 26.18 1.06 0.52
N THR A 342 25.93 2.30 0.09
CA THR A 342 25.98 3.48 0.96
C THR A 342 24.68 3.62 1.72
N VAL A 343 24.66 3.13 2.97
CA VAL A 343 23.48 3.20 3.85
C VAL A 343 23.47 4.45 4.72
N LYS A 344 22.28 5.00 4.96
CA LYS A 344 22.03 6.15 5.84
C LYS A 344 20.78 5.88 6.69
N PRO A 345 20.82 4.93 7.63
CA PRO A 345 19.67 4.58 8.45
C PRO A 345 19.34 5.69 9.45
N GLU A 346 18.07 6.06 9.52
CA GLU A 346 17.53 6.96 10.54
C GLU A 346 16.40 6.26 11.28
N VAL A 347 16.51 6.13 12.61
CA VAL A 347 15.50 5.45 13.44
C VAL A 347 14.59 6.48 14.07
N MET A 348 13.28 6.34 13.85
CA MET A 348 12.26 7.26 14.34
C MET A 348 11.39 6.58 15.42
N ILE A 349 11.34 7.20 16.60
CA ILE A 349 10.51 6.76 17.73
C ILE A 349 9.13 7.43 17.65
N PRO A 350 8.03 6.67 17.51
CA PRO A 350 6.67 7.23 17.39
C PRO A 350 6.07 7.67 18.73
N LEU A 351 5.04 8.50 18.66
CA LEU A 351 4.12 8.89 19.74
C LEU A 351 4.78 9.50 20.98
N THR A 352 5.90 10.19 20.80
CA THR A 352 6.61 10.85 21.89
C THR A 352 5.85 12.11 22.33
N GLY A 353 5.55 12.23 23.62
CA GLY A 353 4.94 13.44 24.21
C GLY A 353 5.87 14.19 25.16
N THR A 354 6.97 13.56 25.61
CA THR A 354 7.91 14.17 26.54
C THR A 354 9.36 13.81 26.21
N ILE A 355 10.28 14.72 26.54
CA ILE A 355 11.72 14.45 26.41
C ILE A 355 12.20 13.29 27.31
N ASN A 356 11.49 13.00 28.40
CA ASN A 356 11.89 11.95 29.33
C ASN A 356 11.67 10.54 28.77
N GLU A 357 10.65 10.36 27.91
CA GLU A 357 10.44 9.12 27.17
C GLU A 357 11.65 8.84 26.27
N LEU A 358 12.13 9.85 25.53
CA LEU A 358 13.31 9.73 24.67
C LEU A 358 14.59 9.47 25.47
N LYS A 359 14.79 10.17 26.60
CA LYS A 359 15.94 9.95 27.49
C LYS A 359 16.01 8.53 28.02
N TRP A 360 14.86 7.85 28.15
CA TRP A 360 14.81 6.47 28.59
C TRP A 360 15.12 5.50 27.44
N ILE A 361 14.47 5.66 26.29
CA ILE A 361 14.55 4.66 25.21
C ILE A 361 15.76 4.85 24.29
N GLN A 362 16.10 6.08 23.90
CA GLN A 362 17.12 6.32 22.87
C GLN A 362 18.52 5.80 23.26
N PRO A 363 19.04 6.01 24.50
CA PRO A 363 20.36 5.49 24.87
C PRO A 363 20.43 3.95 24.87
N ARG A 364 19.31 3.27 25.11
CA ARG A 364 19.22 1.81 25.04
C ARG A 364 19.36 1.34 23.60
N LEU A 365 18.64 1.97 22.67
CA LEU A 365 18.70 1.65 21.25
C LEU A 365 20.08 1.98 20.63
N GLU A 366 20.66 3.12 21.00
CA GLU A 366 22.00 3.50 20.53
C GLU A 366 23.10 2.53 20.98
N ARG A 367 22.98 1.94 22.18
CA ARG A 367 23.92 0.90 22.63
C ARG A 367 23.86 -0.34 21.73
N ILE A 368 22.68 -0.72 21.27
CA ILE A 368 22.49 -1.87 20.37
C ILE A 368 23.08 -1.56 18.99
N ALA A 369 22.78 -0.38 18.44
CA ALA A 369 23.35 0.10 17.19
C ALA A 369 24.90 0.02 17.20
N LYS A 370 25.53 0.58 18.24
CA LYS A 370 26.99 0.55 18.41
C LYS A 370 27.54 -0.86 18.60
N LYS A 371 26.84 -1.72 19.34
CA LYS A 371 27.22 -3.11 19.53
C LYS A 371 27.24 -3.88 18.21
N VAL A 372 26.19 -3.75 17.41
CA VAL A 372 26.09 -4.43 16.09
C VAL A 372 27.17 -3.95 15.13
N MET A 373 27.38 -2.63 15.01
CA MET A 373 28.44 -2.07 14.18
C MET A 373 29.83 -2.59 14.59
N LYS A 374 30.10 -2.68 15.91
CA LYS A 374 31.34 -3.26 16.44
C LYS A 374 31.48 -4.75 16.13
N GLU A 375 30.40 -5.53 16.29
CA GLU A 375 30.36 -6.97 15.98
C GLU A 375 30.64 -7.23 14.50
N LYS A 376 30.15 -6.36 13.61
CA LYS A 376 30.31 -6.47 12.15
C LYS A 376 31.57 -5.79 11.61
N GLY A 377 32.26 -4.99 12.42
CA GLY A 377 33.49 -4.30 12.02
C GLY A 377 33.28 -3.19 10.99
N VAL A 378 32.11 -2.53 11.00
CA VAL A 378 31.75 -1.45 10.07
C VAL A 378 31.29 -0.20 10.81
N GLU A 379 31.47 0.97 10.20
CA GLU A 379 30.90 2.23 10.66
C GLU A 379 30.19 2.94 9.51
N PHE A 380 29.02 3.51 9.81
CA PHE A 380 28.26 4.36 8.89
C PHE A 380 27.49 5.42 9.67
N SER A 381 27.11 6.51 8.99
CA SER A 381 26.32 7.57 9.61
C SER A 381 24.89 7.11 9.84
N TYR A 382 24.38 7.30 11.06
CA TYR A 382 23.00 7.05 11.41
C TYR A 382 22.43 8.20 12.25
N LYS A 383 21.10 8.28 12.35
CA LYS A 383 20.43 9.22 13.25
C LYS A 383 19.36 8.52 14.06
N PHE A 384 19.11 9.06 15.25
CA PHE A 384 17.89 8.79 16.01
C PHE A 384 17.05 10.07 16.02
N GLY A 385 15.76 9.91 15.80
CA GLY A 385 14.78 10.99 15.78
C GLY A 385 13.48 10.54 16.42
N THR A 386 12.52 11.47 16.46
CA THR A 386 11.20 11.23 17.03
C THR A 386 10.14 11.81 16.10
N MET A 387 8.95 11.23 16.12
CA MET A 387 7.80 11.79 15.45
C MET A 387 7.14 12.86 16.34
N ILE A 388 6.93 14.06 15.78
CA ILE A 388 6.19 15.13 16.44
C ILE A 388 4.72 15.01 16.04
N GLU A 389 3.98 14.21 16.81
CA GLU A 389 2.57 13.87 16.55
C GLU A 389 1.67 13.99 17.79
N ILE A 390 2.26 14.27 18.96
CA ILE A 390 1.52 14.62 20.17
C ILE A 390 1.58 16.14 20.33
N PRO A 391 0.45 16.84 20.61
CA PRO A 391 0.43 18.30 20.73
C PRO A 391 1.32 18.93 21.81
N ARG A 392 1.76 18.13 22.79
CA ARG A 392 2.50 18.57 23.98
C ARG A 392 3.93 18.96 23.65
#